data_AF-A0A3R6MMZ2-F1
#
_entry.id   AF-A0A3R6MMZ2-F1
#
_cell.length_a   1.000
_cell.length_b   1.000
_cell.length_c   1.000
_cell.angle_alpha   90.00
_cell.angle_beta   90.00
_cell.angle_gamma   90.00
#
_symmetry.space_group_name_H-M   'P 1'
#
loop_
_entity.id
_entity.type
_entity.pdbx_description
1 polymer ?
#
loop_
_entity_poly.entity_id
_entity_poly.type
_entity_poly.pdbx_seq_one_letter_code
_entity_poly.pdbx_strand_id
1 'polypeptide(L)'
;MNLYEIDARIMEAFEAAVDEETGEIVNEEAYAALDALQEARDEKIENVLLWIKDLKSDAEQLKNEKRVLETRQREAERKAESLQEYVKRALDGQKFKTSRVAVSYRASKAIEYAGDINALPEEFIRRKDPELNKTALKEALDNGAEIPGVSIVTRSNMIIR
;
A
#
# COMPACT_ATOMS: atom_id res chain seq x y z
N MET A 1 -9.43 2.06 -29.73
CA MET A 1 -10.23 0.93 -29.26
C MET A 1 -9.74 0.55 -27.86
N ASN A 2 -10.64 0.34 -26.92
CA ASN A 2 -10.31 -0.26 -25.63
C ASN A 2 -10.27 -1.80 -25.76
N LEU A 3 -9.78 -2.50 -24.73
CA LEU A 3 -9.63 -3.95 -24.81
C LEU A 3 -10.97 -4.68 -25.01
N TYR A 4 -12.05 -4.20 -24.37
CA TYR A 4 -13.38 -4.77 -24.54
C TYR A 4 -13.91 -4.63 -25.98
N GLU A 5 -13.65 -3.49 -26.62
CA GLU A 5 -14.04 -3.25 -28.01
C GLU A 5 -13.20 -4.13 -28.96
N ILE A 6 -11.94 -4.41 -28.65
CA ILE A 6 -11.12 -5.36 -29.43
C ILE A 6 -11.64 -6.78 -29.26
N ASP A 7 -11.91 -7.20 -28.02
CA ASP A 7 -12.44 -8.54 -27.73
C ASP A 7 -13.80 -8.76 -28.41
N ALA A 8 -14.69 -7.75 -28.39
CA ALA A 8 -15.98 -7.82 -29.07
C ALA A 8 -15.83 -8.02 -30.58
N ARG A 9 -14.91 -7.27 -31.21
CA ARG A 9 -14.66 -7.40 -32.65
C ARG A 9 -13.99 -8.72 -33.03
N ILE A 10 -13.15 -9.28 -32.15
CA ILE A 10 -12.60 -10.63 -32.34
C ILE A 10 -13.72 -11.66 -32.34
N MET A 11 -14.67 -11.57 -31.39
CA MET A 11 -15.83 -12.48 -31.36
C MET A 11 -16.69 -12.34 -32.62
N GLU A 12 -17.04 -11.12 -33.02
CA GLU A 12 -17.81 -10.87 -34.25
C GLU A 12 -17.10 -11.42 -35.51
N ALA A 13 -15.79 -11.21 -35.63
CA ALA A 13 -15.02 -11.72 -36.75
C ALA A 13 -14.93 -13.25 -36.74
N PHE A 14 -14.85 -13.89 -35.57
CA PHE A 14 -14.82 -15.34 -35.44
C PHE A 14 -16.16 -15.97 -35.82
N GLU A 15 -17.27 -15.43 -35.32
CA GLU A 15 -18.64 -15.86 -35.67
C GLU A 15 -18.93 -15.68 -37.17
N ALA A 16 -18.42 -14.61 -37.78
CA ALA A 16 -18.57 -14.39 -39.22
C ALA A 16 -17.66 -15.29 -40.09
N ALA A 17 -16.55 -15.77 -39.53
CA ALA A 17 -15.55 -16.57 -40.25
C ALA A 17 -15.87 -18.07 -40.28
N VAL A 18 -16.57 -18.59 -39.27
CA VAL A 18 -16.72 -20.03 -39.01
C VAL A 18 -18.19 -20.44 -39.04
N ASP A 19 -18.49 -21.55 -39.72
CA ASP A 19 -19.79 -22.21 -39.63
C ASP A 19 -19.97 -22.89 -38.27
N GLU A 20 -21.05 -22.54 -37.57
CA GLU A 20 -21.27 -22.96 -36.19
C GLU A 20 -21.53 -24.48 -36.04
N GLU A 21 -22.06 -25.15 -37.07
CA GLU A 21 -22.37 -26.58 -37.03
C GLU A 21 -21.19 -27.47 -37.43
N THR A 22 -20.39 -27.01 -38.40
CA THR A 22 -19.32 -27.81 -39.02
C THR A 22 -17.93 -27.38 -38.60
N GLY A 23 -17.76 -26.16 -38.11
CA GLY A 23 -16.47 -25.57 -37.76
C GLY A 23 -15.61 -25.21 -38.98
N GLU A 24 -16.17 -25.25 -40.19
CA GLU A 24 -15.45 -24.89 -41.42
C GLU A 24 -15.34 -23.38 -41.58
N ILE A 25 -14.23 -22.90 -42.17
CA ILE A 25 -14.07 -21.49 -42.50
C ILE A 25 -14.94 -21.19 -43.71
N VAL A 26 -15.96 -20.36 -43.52
CA VAL A 26 -16.93 -19.97 -44.56
C VAL A 26 -16.71 -18.55 -45.06
N ASN A 27 -15.87 -17.76 -44.39
CA ASN A 27 -15.50 -16.41 -44.80
C ASN A 27 -14.00 -16.15 -44.55
N GLU A 28 -13.22 -16.22 -45.63
CA GLU A 28 -11.76 -16.03 -45.59
C GLU A 28 -11.36 -14.58 -45.22
N GLU A 29 -12.16 -13.57 -45.58
CA GLU A 29 -11.86 -12.16 -45.24
C GLU A 29 -12.03 -11.90 -43.74
N ALA A 30 -13.10 -12.44 -43.14
CA ALA A 30 -13.34 -12.36 -41.71
C ALA A 30 -12.27 -13.14 -40.92
N TYR A 31 -11.87 -14.30 -41.43
CA TYR A 31 -10.78 -15.09 -40.85
C TYR A 31 -9.44 -14.33 -40.90
N ALA A 32 -9.10 -13.72 -42.03
CA ALA A 32 -7.88 -12.93 -42.16
C ALA A 32 -7.86 -11.68 -41.26
N ALA A 33 -9.03 -11.12 -40.91
CA ALA A 33 -9.13 -9.99 -39.99
C ALA A 33 -8.83 -10.36 -38.53
N LEU A 34 -8.94 -11.65 -38.15
CA LEU A 34 -8.68 -12.10 -36.78
C LEU A 34 -7.23 -11.87 -36.36
N ASP A 35 -6.27 -12.15 -37.23
CA ASP A 35 -4.84 -11.97 -36.94
C ASP A 35 -4.54 -10.51 -36.60
N ALA A 36 -5.03 -9.58 -37.43
CA ALA A 36 -4.85 -8.15 -37.19
C ALA A 36 -5.52 -7.66 -35.89
N LEU A 37 -6.68 -8.22 -35.54
CA LEU A 37 -7.38 -7.89 -34.29
C LEU A 37 -6.66 -8.46 -33.06
N GLN A 38 -6.08 -9.66 -33.15
CA GLN A 38 -5.27 -10.26 -32.10
C GLN A 38 -3.96 -9.49 -31.91
N GLU A 39 -3.28 -9.10 -32.98
CA GLU A 39 -2.09 -8.23 -32.90
C GLU A 39 -2.41 -6.89 -32.21
N ALA A 40 -3.52 -6.25 -32.59
CA ALA A 40 -3.97 -5.00 -31.96
C ALA A 40 -4.30 -5.19 -30.47
N ARG A 41 -4.82 -6.36 -30.09
CA ARG A 41 -5.09 -6.72 -28.69
C ARG A 41 -3.80 -6.84 -27.89
N ASP A 42 -2.83 -7.57 -28.42
CA ASP A 42 -1.55 -7.82 -27.76
C ASP A 42 -0.74 -6.53 -27.62
N GLU A 43 -0.68 -5.70 -28.67
CA GLU A 43 -0.05 -4.38 -28.61
C GLU A 43 -0.71 -3.49 -27.54
N LYS A 44 -2.05 -3.56 -27.43
CA LYS A 44 -2.77 -2.79 -26.41
C LYS A 44 -2.43 -3.26 -25.00
N ILE A 45 -2.35 -4.57 -24.78
CA ILE A 45 -1.99 -5.15 -23.49
C ILE A 45 -0.54 -4.78 -23.13
N GLU A 46 0.39 -4.96 -24.07
CA GLU A 46 1.81 -4.62 -23.87
C GLU A 46 1.97 -3.15 -23.48
N ASN A 47 1.36 -2.23 -24.22
CA ASN A 47 1.42 -0.80 -23.92
C ASN A 47 0.89 -0.46 -22.52
N VAL A 48 -0.19 -1.12 -22.08
CA VAL A 48 -0.73 -0.92 -20.72
C VAL A 48 0.23 -1.50 -19.67
N LEU A 49 0.83 -2.67 -19.92
CA LEU A 49 1.79 -3.29 -19.01
C LEU A 49 3.08 -2.45 -18.87
N LEU A 50 3.59 -1.89 -19.98
CA LEU A 50 4.70 -0.95 -19.99
C LEU A 50 4.37 0.29 -19.16
N TRP A 51 3.20 0.88 -19.37
CA TRP A 51 2.77 2.03 -18.60
C TRP A 51 2.64 1.72 -17.09
N ILE A 52 2.15 0.53 -16.72
CA ILE A 52 2.13 0.07 -15.32
C ILE A 52 3.56 -0.03 -14.76
N LYS A 53 4.53 -0.49 -15.55
CA LYS A 53 5.94 -0.60 -15.14
C LYS A 53 6.56 0.78 -14.89
N ASP A 54 6.27 1.75 -15.75
CA ASP A 54 6.70 3.14 -15.57
C ASP A 54 6.12 3.73 -14.29
N LEU A 55 4.81 3.60 -14.08
CA LEU A 55 4.15 4.09 -12.86
C LEU A 55 4.70 3.44 -11.57
N LYS A 56 5.06 2.16 -11.62
CA LYS A 56 5.71 1.48 -10.48
C LYS A 56 7.12 2.01 -10.23
N SER A 57 7.88 2.30 -11.29
CA SER A 57 9.20 2.91 -11.19
C SER A 57 9.11 4.30 -10.57
N ASP A 58 8.18 5.14 -11.06
CA ASP A 58 7.94 6.48 -10.53
C ASP A 58 7.56 6.44 -9.04
N ALA A 59 6.65 5.54 -8.67
CA ALA A 59 6.22 5.39 -7.28
C ALA A 59 7.38 5.01 -6.34
N GLU A 60 8.29 4.14 -6.77
CA GLU A 60 9.46 3.75 -5.97
C GLU A 60 10.49 4.88 -5.88
N GLN A 61 10.69 5.66 -6.96
CA GLN A 61 11.52 6.86 -6.92
C GLN A 61 10.97 7.89 -5.93
N LEU A 62 9.68 8.21 -6.02
CA LEU A 62 9.00 9.14 -5.09
C LEU A 62 9.06 8.67 -3.63
N LYS A 63 8.91 7.37 -3.39
CA LYS A 63 9.04 6.79 -2.05
C LYS A 63 10.45 6.98 -1.48
N ASN A 64 11.49 6.81 -2.31
CA ASN A 64 12.87 7.03 -1.91
C ASN A 64 13.14 8.50 -1.60
N GLU A 65 12.65 9.42 -2.41
CA GLU A 65 12.75 10.86 -2.14
C GLU A 65 12.03 11.25 -0.84
N LYS A 66 10.82 10.74 -0.62
CA LYS A 66 10.07 10.95 0.63
C LYS A 66 10.87 10.50 1.85
N ARG A 67 11.53 9.34 1.77
CA ARG A 67 12.37 8.82 2.86
C ARG A 67 13.58 9.72 3.14
N VAL A 68 14.19 10.29 2.10
CA VAL A 68 15.30 11.25 2.26
C VAL A 68 14.80 12.53 2.93
N LEU A 69 13.66 13.07 2.49
CA LEU A 69 13.05 14.26 3.09
C LEU A 69 12.64 14.01 4.55
N GLU A 70 12.05 12.86 4.85
CA GLU A 70 11.68 12.48 6.22
C GLU A 70 12.91 12.37 7.13
N THR A 71 14.02 11.81 6.64
CA THR A 71 15.28 11.78 7.39
C THR A 71 15.77 13.20 7.71
N ARG A 72 15.81 14.08 6.70
CA ARG A 72 16.23 15.48 6.87
C ARG A 72 15.33 16.25 7.83
N GLN A 73 14.01 16.03 7.76
CA GLN A 73 13.06 16.60 8.70
C GLN A 73 13.37 16.17 10.13
N ARG A 74 13.51 14.85 10.36
CA ARG A 74 13.81 14.30 11.69
C ARG A 74 15.13 14.82 12.26
N GLU A 75 16.14 15.01 11.42
CA GLU A 75 17.41 15.61 11.83
C GLU A 75 17.26 17.07 12.27
N ALA A 76 16.51 17.87 11.52
CA ALA A 76 16.23 19.26 11.87
C ALA A 76 15.40 19.36 13.17
N GLU A 77 14.38 18.52 13.32
CA GLU A 77 13.56 18.42 14.54
C GLU A 77 14.41 18.06 15.77
N ARG A 78 15.21 16.98 15.68
CA ARG A 78 16.12 16.58 16.76
C ARG A 78 17.12 17.68 17.11
N LYS A 79 17.63 18.40 16.11
CA LYS A 79 18.55 19.52 16.34
C LYS A 79 17.84 20.66 17.06
N ALA A 80 16.62 20.99 16.65
CA ALA A 80 15.81 22.01 17.30
C ALA A 80 15.49 21.63 18.76
N GLU A 81 15.07 20.39 19.02
CA GLU A 81 14.82 19.86 20.36
C GLU A 81 16.08 19.92 21.24
N SER A 82 17.24 19.51 20.70
CA SER A 82 18.52 19.58 21.40
C SER A 82 18.88 21.02 21.77
N LEU A 83 18.69 21.98 20.86
CA LEU A 83 18.92 23.40 21.12
C LEU A 83 17.91 23.97 22.12
N GLN A 84 16.66 23.54 22.06
CA GLN A 84 15.63 23.92 23.03
C GLN A 84 16.00 23.43 24.44
N GLU A 85 16.45 22.19 24.57
CA GLU A 85 16.89 21.63 25.86
C GLU A 85 18.14 22.36 26.38
N TYR A 86 19.09 22.71 25.51
CA TYR A 86 20.24 23.55 25.87
C TYR A 86 19.79 24.91 26.43
N VAL A 87 18.90 25.63 25.73
CA VAL A 87 18.38 26.92 26.19
C VAL A 87 17.58 26.78 27.47
N LYS A 88 16.77 25.72 27.59
CA LYS A 88 15.98 25.44 28.80
C LYS A 88 16.87 25.26 30.03
N ARG A 89 18.00 24.54 29.89
CA ARG A 89 19.00 24.38 30.97
C ARG A 89 19.70 25.70 31.30
N ALA A 90 20.01 26.51 30.29
CA ALA A 90 20.65 27.81 30.49
C ALA A 90 19.73 28.83 31.18
N LEU A 91 18.43 28.81 30.86
CA LEU A 91 17.43 29.70 31.46
C LEU A 91 16.95 29.25 32.84
N ASP A 92 17.02 27.95 33.15
CA ASP A 92 16.66 27.37 34.45
C ASP A 92 15.32 27.90 35.02
N GLY A 93 14.29 27.94 34.17
CA GLY A 93 12.96 28.42 34.55
C GLY A 93 12.74 29.94 34.45
N GLN A 94 13.77 30.72 34.13
CA GLN A 94 13.68 32.18 33.97
C GLN A 94 13.05 32.57 32.62
N LYS A 95 12.19 33.60 32.65
CA LYS A 95 11.61 34.17 31.43
C LYS A 95 12.69 34.90 30.62
N PHE A 96 12.60 34.82 29.29
CA PHE A 96 13.49 35.54 28.37
C PHE A 96 12.66 36.27 27.31
N LYS A 97 13.02 37.49 26.93
CA LYS A 97 12.30 38.24 25.89
C LYS A 97 13.21 39.23 25.18
N THR A 98 13.08 39.28 23.86
CA THR A 98 13.63 40.32 22.97
C THR A 98 12.54 40.87 22.06
N SER A 99 12.89 41.72 21.10
CA SER A 99 11.97 42.17 20.05
C SER A 99 11.54 41.05 19.08
N ARG A 100 12.26 39.92 19.04
CA ARG A 100 12.03 38.84 18.05
C ARG A 100 11.53 37.53 18.65
N VAL A 101 11.79 37.25 19.93
CA VAL A 101 11.43 35.98 20.56
C VAL A 101 11.17 36.15 22.06
N ALA A 102 10.35 35.27 22.63
CA ALA A 102 10.11 35.19 24.06
C ALA A 102 10.02 33.72 24.53
N VAL A 103 10.46 33.48 25.77
CA VAL A 103 10.34 32.20 26.49
C VAL A 103 9.56 32.45 27.78
N SER A 104 8.52 31.66 27.99
CA SER A 104 7.72 31.64 29.20
C SER A 104 7.47 30.21 29.66
N TYR A 105 7.44 29.99 30.97
CA TYR A 105 7.14 28.69 31.55
C TYR A 105 5.68 28.63 32.00
N ARG A 106 5.06 27.45 31.86
CA ARG A 106 3.76 27.12 32.45
C ARG A 106 3.91 25.90 33.35
N ALA A 107 3.16 25.86 34.44
CA ALA A 107 3.06 24.63 35.23
C ALA A 107 2.22 23.61 34.45
N SER A 108 2.71 22.37 34.35
CA SER A 108 1.94 21.22 33.90
C SER A 108 2.03 20.13 34.95
N LYS A 109 0.93 19.44 35.20
CA LYS A 109 0.90 18.24 36.02
C LYS A 109 0.81 17.04 35.08
N ALA A 110 1.67 16.05 35.30
CA ALA A 110 1.60 14.74 34.65
C ALA A 110 1.41 13.69 35.75
N ILE A 111 0.73 12.60 35.41
CA ILE A 111 0.66 11.42 36.27
C ILE A 111 1.80 10.53 35.85
N GLU A 112 2.74 10.28 36.76
CA GLU A 112 3.79 9.29 36.60
C GLU A 112 3.42 8.07 37.45
N TYR A 113 3.36 6.90 36.83
CA TYR A 113 3.13 5.63 37.52
C TYR A 113 4.26 4.68 37.14
N ALA A 114 5.02 4.24 38.15
CA ALA A 114 6.19 3.37 37.98
C ALA A 114 5.95 1.93 38.46
N GLY A 115 4.68 1.54 38.68
CA GLY A 115 4.29 0.20 39.12
C GLY A 115 3.75 -0.69 38.00
N ASP A 116 3.29 -1.89 38.37
CA ASP A 116 2.60 -2.79 37.44
C ASP A 116 1.20 -2.25 37.12
N ILE A 117 0.95 -1.93 35.85
CA ILE A 117 -0.34 -1.43 35.37
C ILE A 117 -1.48 -2.41 35.72
N ASN A 118 -1.22 -3.71 35.74
CA ASN A 118 -2.24 -4.72 36.06
C ASN A 118 -2.65 -4.75 37.54
N ALA A 119 -1.86 -4.11 38.42
CA ALA A 119 -2.20 -3.94 39.83
C ALA A 119 -3.11 -2.72 40.08
N LEU A 120 -3.32 -1.87 39.08
CA LEU A 120 -4.27 -0.76 39.19
C LEU A 120 -5.72 -1.28 39.18
N PRO A 121 -6.65 -0.56 39.82
CA PRO A 121 -8.07 -0.77 39.62
C PRO A 121 -8.45 -0.76 38.12
N GLU A 122 -9.36 -1.65 37.72
CA GLU A 122 -9.74 -1.84 36.31
C GLU A 122 -10.26 -0.55 35.65
N GLU A 123 -10.85 0.37 36.42
CA GLU A 123 -11.30 1.70 35.95
C GLU A 123 -10.17 2.59 35.39
N PHE A 124 -8.91 2.31 35.73
CA PHE A 124 -7.74 3.03 35.23
C PHE A 124 -6.94 2.25 34.17
N ILE A 125 -7.38 1.05 33.82
CA ILE A 125 -6.73 0.19 32.83
C ILE A 125 -7.52 0.21 31.52
N ARG A 126 -6.83 0.47 30.40
CA ARG A 126 -7.41 0.33 29.06
C ARG A 126 -6.88 -0.95 28.41
N ARG A 127 -7.70 -2.01 28.36
CA ARG A 127 -7.37 -3.23 27.62
C ARG A 127 -7.64 -3.04 26.14
N LYS A 128 -6.71 -3.51 25.31
CA LYS A 128 -6.94 -3.64 23.86
C LYS A 128 -7.66 -4.95 23.59
N ASP A 129 -8.49 -4.95 22.56
CA ASP A 129 -9.09 -6.18 22.07
C ASP A 129 -8.01 -7.13 21.54
N PRO A 130 -8.23 -8.46 21.63
CA PRO A 130 -7.29 -9.44 21.09
C PRO A 130 -7.14 -9.27 19.57
N GLU A 131 -5.90 -9.31 19.10
CA GLU A 131 -5.56 -9.25 17.68
C GLU A 131 -5.34 -10.66 17.10
N LEU A 132 -5.81 -10.88 15.88
CA LEU A 132 -5.71 -12.16 15.20
C LEU A 132 -4.26 -12.43 14.75
N ASN A 133 -3.63 -13.47 15.28
CA ASN A 133 -2.32 -13.92 14.81
C ASN A 133 -2.46 -14.79 13.55
N LYS A 134 -2.50 -14.14 12.39
CA LYS A 134 -2.62 -14.81 11.08
C LYS A 134 -1.44 -15.71 10.75
N THR A 135 -0.24 -15.40 11.26
CA THR A 135 0.97 -16.22 11.02
C THR A 135 0.84 -17.57 11.72
N ALA A 136 0.53 -17.56 13.02
CA ALA A 136 0.32 -18.78 13.79
C ALA A 136 -0.88 -19.60 13.26
N LEU A 137 -1.96 -18.93 12.84
CA LEU A 137 -3.09 -19.61 12.19
C LEU A 137 -2.68 -20.29 10.89
N LYS A 138 -1.92 -19.60 10.04
CA LYS A 138 -1.43 -20.18 8.79
C LYS A 138 -0.57 -21.42 9.06
N GLU A 139 0.38 -21.33 9.98
CA GLU A 139 1.23 -22.46 10.38
C GLU A 139 0.41 -23.63 10.92
N ALA A 140 -0.61 -23.38 11.74
CA ALA A 140 -1.48 -24.43 12.27
C ALA A 140 -2.28 -25.13 11.17
N LEU A 141 -2.87 -24.37 10.24
CA LEU A 141 -3.62 -24.93 9.10
C LEU A 141 -2.71 -25.71 8.14
N ASP A 142 -1.50 -25.20 7.86
CA ASP A 142 -0.51 -25.88 7.02
C ASP A 142 -0.04 -27.21 7.65
N ASN A 143 -0.07 -27.32 8.99
CA ASN A 143 0.21 -28.55 9.74
C ASN A 143 -1.02 -29.47 9.95
N GLY A 144 -2.15 -29.16 9.32
CA GLY A 144 -3.36 -30.01 9.34
C GLY A 144 -4.31 -29.78 10.52
N ALA A 145 -4.16 -28.68 11.27
CA ALA A 145 -5.13 -28.31 12.30
C ALA A 145 -6.45 -27.82 11.67
N GLU A 146 -7.58 -28.28 12.19
CA GLU A 146 -8.90 -27.76 11.81
C GLU A 146 -9.35 -26.71 12.83
N ILE A 147 -9.49 -25.46 12.37
CA ILE A 147 -9.91 -24.34 13.22
C ILE A 147 -11.24 -23.79 12.68
N PRO A 148 -12.34 -23.85 13.47
CA PRO A 148 -13.64 -23.35 13.04
C PRO A 148 -13.58 -21.88 12.60
N GLY A 149 -14.14 -21.59 11.42
CA GLY A 149 -14.22 -20.25 10.86
C GLY A 149 -12.94 -19.73 10.18
N VAL A 150 -11.92 -20.57 10.01
CA VAL A 150 -10.68 -20.19 9.31
C VAL A 150 -10.47 -21.06 8.07
N SER A 151 -10.20 -20.42 6.93
CA SER A 151 -9.95 -21.11 5.65
C SER A 151 -8.81 -20.44 4.89
N ILE A 152 -7.97 -21.24 4.22
CA ILE A 152 -6.98 -20.72 3.28
C ILE A 152 -7.66 -20.48 1.92
N VAL A 153 -7.48 -19.29 1.37
CA VAL A 153 -7.95 -18.93 0.02
C VAL A 153 -6.76 -18.77 -0.90
N THR A 154 -6.64 -19.64 -1.90
CA THR A 154 -5.62 -19.55 -2.95
C THR A 154 -6.05 -18.55 -4.02
N ARG A 155 -5.13 -17.66 -4.43
CA ARG A 155 -5.36 -16.68 -5.48
C ARG A 155 -4.22 -16.72 -6.50
N SER A 156 -4.58 -16.60 -7.77
CA SER A 156 -3.60 -16.37 -8.85
C SER A 156 -3.23 -14.90 -8.88
N ASN A 157 -1.96 -14.60 -8.63
CA ASN A 157 -1.46 -13.22 -8.65
C ASN A 157 -0.73 -12.95 -9.96
N MET A 158 -1.07 -11.85 -10.63
CA MET A 158 -0.35 -11.39 -11.82
C MET A 158 1.01 -10.81 -11.45
N ILE A 159 2.08 -11.26 -12.12
CA ILE A 159 3.45 -10.76 -11.94
C ILE A 159 3.90 -10.11 -13.25
N ILE A 160 4.27 -8.82 -13.19
CA ILE A 160 4.81 -8.05 -14.31
C ILE A 160 6.33 -7.93 -14.10
N ARG A 161 7.13 -8.28 -15.12
CA ARG A 161 8.62 -8.26 -15.08
C ARG A 161 9.16 -7.21 -16.05
#